data_AF-A0AA44WP90-F1
#
_entry.id   AF-A0AA44WP90-F1
#
_cell.length_a   1.000
_cell.length_b   1.000
_cell.length_c   1.000
_cell.angle_alpha   90.00
_cell.angle_beta   90.00
_cell.angle_gamma   90.00
#
_symmetry.space_group_name_H-M   'P 1'
#
loop_
_entity.id
_entity.type
_entity.pdbx_description
1 polymer ?
#
loop_
_entity_poly.entity_id
_entity_poly.type
_entity_poly.pdbx_seq_one_letter_code
_entity_poly.pdbx_strand_id
1 'polypeptide(L)'
;MHRDRRFLLLIVPVVIFLLLAASLYLGSDHLTLISGLHVPFLSHWQPESSPESITPSGVPDSDDTFTSLPVPSSTALPPARVKNGTILAAEKIRPYVDSILDPESTALPRLGCPRVNSTRYNVLRNESEANDNHIDYYFALDLRNCRDLLPRLLGSIVEAMRFLGPDRCALSIVEGHSPDGTADVLAALAPFLRQDGFSYHYQSSDINPGTGSRILKLAKLRNLGLEPLLNHTYRTSANTTVLFINDVAACAEDLLELALQRRRLGADMTCAMDWTYVGRDPTFYDVWVARGINGDSFFDIPPNGSWDFAWNLFWNHPQTKARLDSKVPFQAFVCWNGATAFTAAPLLDGLRFRNVHKGECAQGEPQMFCKDLWHRGFGKIAVVPAGFTSDLVRQQTEEDAKIEWAGPPEKVKCMEGWQNQFWRPWNETLK
;
A
#
# COMPACT_ATOMS: atom_id res chain seq x y z
N MET A 1 -49.49 33.65 40.96
CA MET A 1 -49.07 32.29 40.56
C MET A 1 -49.27 31.93 39.07
N HIS A 2 -49.78 32.82 38.19
CA HIS A 2 -49.96 32.49 36.75
C HIS A 2 -48.91 33.09 35.80
N ARG A 3 -48.08 34.04 36.26
CA ARG A 3 -47.07 34.72 35.42
C ARG A 3 -45.75 33.94 35.33
N ASP A 4 -45.37 33.21 36.39
CA ASP A 4 -44.11 32.46 36.44
C ASP A 4 -44.13 31.15 35.64
N ARG A 5 -45.31 30.53 35.47
CA ARG A 5 -45.48 29.30 34.67
C ARG A 5 -45.27 29.50 33.17
N ARG A 6 -45.63 30.68 32.62
CA ARG A 6 -45.42 31.00 31.20
C ARG A 6 -43.96 31.34 30.90
N PHE A 7 -43.24 31.88 31.89
CA PHE A 7 -41.82 32.18 31.75
C PHE A 7 -40.98 30.88 31.73
N LEU A 8 -41.31 29.91 32.59
CA LEU A 8 -40.67 28.58 32.55
C LEU A 8 -40.94 27.80 31.24
N LEU A 9 -42.13 27.91 30.66
CA LEU A 9 -42.50 27.22 29.41
C LEU A 9 -41.70 27.68 28.19
N LEU A 10 -41.13 28.89 28.22
CA LEU A 10 -40.30 29.42 27.13
C LEU A 10 -38.80 29.26 27.39
N ILE A 11 -38.37 29.24 28.65
CA ILE A 11 -36.95 29.11 29.01
C ILE A 11 -36.47 27.67 28.85
N VAL A 12 -37.28 26.67 29.23
CA VAL A 12 -36.85 25.27 29.18
C VAL A 12 -36.49 24.81 27.76
N PRO A 13 -37.28 25.09 26.70
CA PRO A 13 -36.91 24.75 25.32
C PRO A 13 -35.65 25.47 24.84
N VAL A 14 -35.47 26.74 25.23
CA VAL A 14 -34.29 27.54 24.86
C VAL A 14 -33.03 27.01 25.53
N VAL A 15 -33.11 26.64 26.81
CA VAL A 15 -31.98 26.03 27.53
C VAL A 15 -31.64 24.65 26.97
N ILE A 16 -32.65 23.83 26.62
CA ILE A 16 -32.42 22.53 25.96
C ILE A 16 -31.77 22.73 24.58
N PHE A 17 -32.24 23.70 23.80
CA PHE A 17 -31.66 24.01 22.49
C PHE A 17 -30.22 24.51 22.62
N LEU A 18 -29.93 25.36 23.60
CA LEU A 18 -28.57 25.84 23.88
C LEU A 18 -27.65 24.73 24.38
N LEU A 19 -28.15 23.79 25.19
CA LEU A 19 -27.37 22.62 25.63
C LEU A 19 -27.10 21.65 24.49
N LEU A 20 -28.05 21.45 23.56
CA LEU A 20 -27.86 20.65 22.35
C LEU A 20 -26.91 21.33 21.35
N ALA A 21 -27.02 22.65 21.17
CA ALA A 21 -26.10 23.42 20.34
C ALA A 21 -24.70 23.43 20.95
N ALA A 22 -24.58 23.55 22.27
CA ALA A 22 -23.30 23.47 22.97
C ALA A 22 -22.72 22.05 22.96
N SER A 23 -23.54 20.99 23.03
CA SER A 23 -23.03 19.61 22.92
C SER A 23 -22.62 19.26 21.50
N LEU A 24 -23.27 19.82 20.47
CA LEU A 24 -22.85 19.71 19.08
C LEU A 24 -21.59 20.54 18.80
N TYR A 25 -21.47 21.74 19.38
CA TYR A 25 -20.31 22.62 19.21
C TYR A 25 -19.09 22.17 20.02
N LEU A 26 -19.27 21.68 21.25
CA LEU A 26 -18.18 21.10 22.07
C LEU A 26 -17.88 19.65 21.66
N GLY A 27 -18.86 18.94 21.08
CA GLY A 27 -18.69 17.61 20.51
C GLY A 27 -18.00 17.62 19.15
N SER A 28 -18.09 18.71 18.38
CA SER A 28 -17.33 18.87 17.13
C SER A 28 -15.83 19.02 17.36
N ASP A 29 -15.42 19.57 18.52
CA ASP A 29 -14.02 19.73 18.90
C ASP A 29 -13.39 18.43 19.44
N HIS A 30 -14.21 17.42 19.80
CA HIS A 30 -13.74 16.09 20.21
C HIS A 30 -13.91 14.99 19.14
N LEU A 31 -14.51 15.29 17.99
CA LEU A 31 -14.60 14.40 16.83
C LEU A 31 -13.63 14.79 15.69
N THR A 32 -12.78 15.78 15.91
CA THR A 32 -11.79 16.27 14.94
C THR A 32 -10.33 15.90 15.29
N LEU A 33 -10.12 15.06 16.32
CA LEU A 33 -8.81 14.66 16.82
C LEU A 33 -8.38 13.24 16.40
N ILE A 34 -8.48 12.95 15.11
CA ILE A 34 -7.51 12.08 14.38
C ILE A 34 -7.10 12.80 13.08
N SER A 35 -6.96 14.13 13.14
CA SER A 35 -6.50 14.96 12.01
C SER A 35 -4.98 15.21 12.07
N GLY A 36 -4.22 14.17 12.46
CA GLY A 36 -2.75 14.22 12.57
C GLY A 36 -2.00 13.79 11.30
N LEU A 37 -2.68 13.24 10.30
CA LEU A 37 -2.11 12.97 8.97
C LEU A 37 -2.18 14.24 8.12
N HIS A 38 -1.29 15.19 8.41
CA HIS A 38 -1.00 16.29 7.52
C HIS A 38 -0.27 15.75 6.28
N VAL A 39 -1.02 15.38 5.24
CA VAL A 39 -0.48 14.95 3.95
C VAL A 39 -0.44 16.17 3.00
N PRO A 40 0.75 16.65 2.58
CA PRO A 40 0.90 17.84 1.75
C PRO A 40 0.61 17.53 0.27
N PHE A 41 -0.60 17.05 -0.04
CA PHE A 41 -0.99 16.75 -1.43
C PHE A 41 -1.67 17.94 -2.13
N LEU A 42 -2.14 18.97 -1.41
CA LEU A 42 -3.12 19.90 -1.98
C LEU A 42 -2.71 21.37 -2.19
N SER A 43 -1.45 21.79 -1.98
CA SER A 43 -1.11 23.21 -2.16
C SER A 43 -0.16 23.57 -3.30
N HIS A 44 0.63 22.66 -3.87
CA HIS A 44 1.58 23.02 -4.95
C HIS A 44 1.66 21.97 -6.05
N TRP A 45 0.62 21.94 -6.90
CA TRP A 45 0.80 21.50 -8.29
C TRP A 45 0.91 22.76 -9.16
N GLN A 46 2.13 23.07 -9.59
CA GLN A 46 2.37 24.00 -10.70
C GLN A 46 2.82 23.15 -11.90
N PRO A 47 2.22 23.34 -13.09
CA PRO A 47 2.69 22.69 -14.30
C PRO A 47 4.05 23.29 -14.69
N GLU A 48 5.12 22.51 -14.59
CA GLU A 48 6.44 22.95 -15.05
C GLU A 48 6.65 22.66 -16.54
N SER A 49 7.18 23.67 -17.21
CA SER A 49 7.48 23.74 -18.64
C SER A 49 8.64 22.81 -19.05
N SER A 50 8.50 22.27 -20.26
CA SER A 50 9.49 21.68 -21.20
C SER A 50 10.84 21.15 -20.68
N PRO A 51 11.26 19.92 -21.05
CA PRO A 51 12.52 19.37 -20.60
C PRO A 51 13.73 19.99 -21.31
N GLU A 52 14.69 20.52 -20.54
CA GLU A 52 16.04 20.78 -21.01
C GLU A 52 16.78 19.46 -21.27
N SER A 53 17.47 19.41 -22.40
CA SER A 53 18.32 18.30 -22.82
C SER A 53 19.62 18.26 -22.02
N ILE A 54 19.89 17.14 -21.35
CA ILE A 54 21.19 16.89 -20.72
C ILE A 54 21.89 15.75 -21.46
N THR A 55 23.05 16.08 -22.03
CA THR A 55 24.03 15.18 -22.66
C THR A 55 24.72 14.26 -21.64
N PRO A 56 25.19 13.06 -22.05
CA PRO A 56 25.76 12.08 -21.14
C PRO A 56 27.25 12.35 -20.89
N SER A 57 27.65 12.39 -19.62
CA SER A 57 29.05 12.48 -19.21
C SER A 57 29.42 11.31 -18.29
N GLY A 58 30.33 10.46 -18.78
CA GLY A 58 31.44 9.85 -18.04
C GLY A 58 31.11 8.91 -16.87
N VAL A 59 31.22 7.61 -17.13
CA VAL A 59 31.46 6.56 -16.12
C VAL A 59 32.91 6.65 -15.65
N PRO A 60 33.20 6.58 -14.33
CA PRO A 60 34.47 6.07 -13.86
C PRO A 60 34.32 4.62 -13.40
N ASP A 61 35.18 3.77 -13.95
CA ASP A 61 35.52 2.44 -13.44
C ASP A 61 35.96 2.52 -11.97
N SER A 62 35.49 1.58 -11.17
CA SER A 62 36.21 1.13 -9.99
C SER A 62 36.01 -0.37 -9.82
N ASP A 63 37.04 -1.11 -10.21
CA ASP A 63 37.37 -2.45 -9.72
C ASP A 63 37.27 -2.47 -8.19
N ASP A 64 36.41 -3.33 -7.64
CA ASP A 64 36.56 -3.80 -6.27
C ASP A 64 36.38 -5.32 -6.21
N THR A 65 37.53 -5.97 -6.07
CA THR A 65 37.75 -7.39 -5.86
C THR A 65 36.97 -7.88 -4.64
N PHE A 66 35.95 -8.72 -4.85
CA PHE A 66 35.24 -9.41 -3.77
C PHE A 66 36.10 -10.54 -3.18
N THR A 67 36.72 -10.27 -2.03
CA THR A 67 37.25 -11.35 -1.17
C THR A 67 36.10 -12.06 -0.48
N SER A 68 35.87 -13.32 -0.85
CA SER A 68 34.95 -14.23 -0.16
C SER A 68 35.43 -14.49 1.27
N LEU A 69 34.69 -14.01 2.27
CA LEU A 69 34.94 -14.37 3.66
C LEU A 69 34.41 -15.79 3.96
N PRO A 70 35.13 -16.61 4.75
CA PRO A 70 34.70 -17.97 5.06
C PRO A 70 33.53 -17.97 6.06
N VAL A 71 32.60 -18.90 5.82
CA VAL A 71 31.42 -19.19 6.64
C VAL A 71 31.84 -19.53 8.08
N PRO A 72 31.43 -18.77 9.11
CA PRO A 72 31.61 -19.20 10.48
C PRO A 72 30.52 -20.20 10.88
N SER A 73 31.00 -21.22 11.59
CA SER A 73 30.22 -22.27 12.23
C SER A 73 29.15 -21.71 13.19
N SER A 74 28.12 -22.52 13.44
CA SER A 74 26.96 -22.28 14.30
C SER A 74 27.29 -21.68 15.67
N THR A 75 27.36 -20.35 15.74
CA THR A 75 27.21 -19.59 16.98
C THR A 75 25.83 -18.95 16.98
N ALA A 76 25.00 -19.32 17.95
CA ALA A 76 23.72 -18.68 18.19
C ALA A 76 23.88 -17.15 18.21
N LEU A 77 23.07 -16.43 17.43
CA LEU A 77 23.10 -14.97 17.38
C LEU A 77 22.93 -14.41 18.81
N PRO A 78 23.73 -13.41 19.22
CA PRO A 78 23.57 -12.79 20.53
C PRO A 78 22.16 -12.20 20.68
N PRO A 79 21.52 -12.26 21.87
CA PRO A 79 20.13 -11.84 22.04
C PRO A 79 19.93 -10.40 21.57
N ALA A 80 18.91 -10.19 20.73
CA ALA A 80 18.62 -8.87 20.19
C ALA A 80 18.26 -7.88 21.32
N ARG A 81 18.74 -6.65 21.19
CA ARG A 81 18.51 -5.57 22.18
C ARG A 81 18.20 -4.29 21.44
N VAL A 82 17.21 -3.56 21.95
CA VAL A 82 16.89 -2.21 21.49
C VAL A 82 17.96 -1.24 22.02
N LYS A 83 18.52 -0.43 21.12
CA LYS A 83 19.54 0.60 21.41
C LYS A 83 18.94 1.99 21.20
N ASN A 84 19.64 3.03 21.66
CA ASN A 84 19.28 4.41 21.33
C ASN A 84 19.39 4.63 19.82
N GLY A 85 18.38 5.28 19.26
CA GLY A 85 18.38 5.77 17.89
C GLY A 85 18.94 7.19 17.81
N THR A 86 18.89 7.76 16.61
CA THR A 86 19.32 9.13 16.33
C THR A 86 18.30 10.16 16.81
N ILE A 87 17.01 9.83 16.80
CA ILE A 87 15.89 10.71 17.17
C ILE A 87 15.25 10.25 18.49
N LEU A 88 15.02 8.94 18.65
CA LEU A 88 14.35 8.34 19.79
C LEU A 88 15.34 7.59 20.69
N ALA A 89 15.15 7.73 22.00
CA ALA A 89 15.86 6.90 22.98
C ALA A 89 15.30 5.47 23.02
N ALA A 90 16.10 4.51 23.49
CA ALA A 90 15.77 3.08 23.46
C ALA A 90 14.43 2.77 24.16
N GLU A 91 14.15 3.43 25.28
CA GLU A 91 12.91 3.32 26.04
C GLU A 91 11.66 3.78 25.26
N LYS A 92 11.82 4.69 24.29
CA LYS A 92 10.74 5.12 23.40
C LYS A 92 10.61 4.24 22.16
N ILE A 93 11.70 3.60 21.72
CA ILE A 93 11.70 2.66 20.60
C ILE A 93 11.09 1.32 21.02
N ARG A 94 11.36 0.86 22.25
CA ARG A 94 10.98 -0.45 22.76
C ARG A 94 9.50 -0.80 22.56
N PRO A 95 8.51 0.07 22.89
CA PRO A 95 7.10 -0.24 22.69
C PRO A 95 6.71 -0.49 21.23
N TYR A 96 7.38 0.17 20.27
CA TYR A 96 7.15 -0.06 18.84
C TYR A 96 7.66 -1.43 18.41
N VAL A 97 8.91 -1.77 18.77
CA VAL A 97 9.51 -3.08 18.46
C VAL A 97 8.67 -4.21 19.07
N ASP A 98 8.32 -4.10 20.35
CA ASP A 98 7.52 -5.11 21.04
C ASP A 98 6.14 -5.25 20.38
N SER A 99 5.48 -4.14 19.99
CA SER A 99 4.18 -4.20 19.32
C SER A 99 4.24 -4.76 17.89
N ILE A 100 5.34 -4.58 17.17
CA ILE A 100 5.53 -5.18 15.83
C ILE A 100 5.73 -6.70 15.96
N LEU A 101 6.47 -7.14 16.98
CA LEU A 101 6.80 -8.55 17.16
C LEU A 101 5.69 -9.34 17.89
N ASP A 102 4.80 -8.69 18.62
CA ASP A 102 3.69 -9.30 19.33
C ASP A 102 2.31 -8.80 18.80
N PRO A 103 1.55 -9.64 18.07
CA PRO A 103 0.23 -9.28 17.57
C PRO A 103 -0.83 -9.05 18.66
N GLU A 104 -0.57 -9.50 19.90
CA GLU A 104 -1.47 -9.32 21.04
C GLU A 104 -1.09 -8.10 21.92
N SER A 105 0.05 -7.45 21.64
CA SER A 105 0.46 -6.24 22.35
C SER A 105 -0.61 -5.13 22.29
N THR A 106 -0.87 -4.52 23.44
CA THR A 106 -1.74 -3.35 23.59
C THR A 106 -0.96 -2.10 24.01
N ALA A 107 0.37 -2.12 23.91
CA ALA A 107 1.24 -1.06 24.40
C ALA A 107 1.09 0.25 23.61
N LEU A 108 0.72 0.16 22.33
CA LEU A 108 0.49 1.31 21.45
C LEU A 108 -0.88 1.18 20.76
N PRO A 109 -1.59 2.30 20.54
CA PRO A 109 -2.82 2.29 19.75
C PRO A 109 -2.56 1.76 18.33
N ARG A 110 -3.39 0.84 17.87
CA ARG A 110 -3.37 0.31 16.50
C ARG A 110 -4.73 -0.23 16.10
N LEU A 111 -4.93 -0.39 14.80
CA LEU A 111 -6.11 -1.08 14.27
C LEU A 111 -6.16 -2.52 14.79
N GLY A 112 -7.28 -2.90 15.41
CA GLY A 112 -7.54 -4.28 15.82
C GLY A 112 -7.82 -5.14 14.60
N CYS A 113 -7.16 -6.30 14.53
CA CYS A 113 -7.28 -7.22 13.40
C CYS A 113 -7.78 -8.59 13.85
N PRO A 114 -8.52 -9.31 13.00
CA PRO A 114 -8.84 -10.71 13.23
C PRO A 114 -7.57 -11.56 13.24
N ARG A 115 -7.59 -12.67 13.99
CA ARG A 115 -6.55 -13.70 13.92
C ARG A 115 -6.57 -14.37 12.55
N VAL A 116 -5.39 -14.73 12.06
CA VAL A 116 -5.22 -15.43 10.79
C VAL A 116 -6.03 -16.74 10.76
N ASN A 117 -6.98 -16.80 9.82
CA ASN A 117 -7.73 -18.02 9.51
C ASN A 117 -6.82 -19.05 8.84
N SER A 118 -6.21 -19.90 9.66
CA SER A 118 -5.25 -20.89 9.19
C SER A 118 -5.85 -21.84 8.15
N THR A 119 -7.14 -22.18 8.23
CA THR A 119 -7.81 -23.06 7.26
C THR A 119 -7.89 -22.42 5.88
N ARG A 120 -8.30 -21.15 5.79
CA ARG A 120 -8.46 -20.44 4.51
C ARG A 120 -7.11 -20.26 3.80
N TYR A 121 -6.08 -19.89 4.55
CA TYR A 121 -4.78 -19.52 3.99
C TYR A 121 -3.77 -20.66 3.96
N ASN A 122 -4.10 -21.86 4.48
CA ASN A 122 -3.17 -23.00 4.53
C ASN A 122 -2.59 -23.36 3.15
N VAL A 123 -3.36 -23.16 2.08
CA VAL A 123 -2.93 -23.48 0.72
C VAL A 123 -1.66 -22.71 0.30
N LEU A 124 -1.45 -21.51 0.85
CA LEU A 124 -0.25 -20.69 0.63
C LEU A 124 1.02 -21.28 1.28
N ARG A 125 0.87 -22.21 2.23
CA ARG A 125 1.99 -22.90 2.89
C ARG A 125 2.50 -24.12 2.11
N ASN A 126 1.67 -24.71 1.25
CA ASN A 126 1.89 -26.04 0.68
C ASN A 126 2.60 -26.05 -0.69
N GLU A 127 3.26 -24.96 -1.11
CA GLU A 127 3.76 -24.84 -2.49
C GLU A 127 5.22 -25.23 -2.75
N SER A 128 6.06 -25.46 -1.74
CA SER A 128 7.42 -25.96 -2.04
C SER A 128 7.49 -27.49 -1.91
N GLU A 129 7.38 -28.19 -3.04
CA GLU A 129 7.94 -29.55 -3.18
C GLU A 129 9.48 -29.53 -3.22
N ALA A 130 10.12 -28.36 -3.10
CA ALA A 130 11.56 -28.22 -3.13
C ALA A 130 12.11 -27.79 -1.77
N ASN A 131 12.99 -28.64 -1.26
CA ASN A 131 13.93 -28.44 -0.14
C ASN A 131 14.97 -27.34 -0.44
N ASP A 132 14.61 -26.32 -1.22
CA ASP A 132 15.51 -25.25 -1.66
C ASP A 132 15.10 -23.95 -0.96
N ASN A 133 16.09 -23.21 -0.44
CA ASN A 133 15.95 -21.90 0.24
C ASN A 133 15.40 -20.80 -0.70
N HIS A 134 14.20 -20.99 -1.25
CA HIS A 134 13.55 -20.13 -2.22
C HIS A 134 12.55 -19.18 -1.53
N ILE A 135 12.53 -17.93 -1.99
CA ILE A 135 11.59 -16.91 -1.52
C ILE A 135 10.33 -16.94 -2.39
N ASP A 136 9.25 -17.46 -1.81
CA ASP A 136 7.93 -17.50 -2.45
C ASP A 136 7.17 -16.18 -2.29
N TYR A 137 7.46 -15.43 -1.21
CA TYR A 137 6.79 -14.17 -0.89
C TYR A 137 7.80 -13.07 -0.61
N TYR A 138 7.78 -12.02 -1.43
CA TYR A 138 8.67 -10.87 -1.29
C TYR A 138 7.85 -9.64 -0.90
N PHE A 139 8.02 -9.18 0.33
CA PHE A 139 7.36 -7.97 0.84
C PHE A 139 8.24 -6.75 0.59
N ALA A 140 7.68 -5.70 0.01
CA ALA A 140 8.37 -4.47 -0.34
C ALA A 140 7.60 -3.24 0.13
N LEU A 141 8.32 -2.27 0.70
CA LEU A 141 7.78 -0.99 1.13
C LEU A 141 8.76 0.15 0.87
N ASP A 142 8.24 1.31 0.51
CA ASP A 142 8.93 2.60 0.60
C ASP A 142 8.19 3.49 1.61
N LEU A 143 8.87 3.90 2.69
CA LEU A 143 8.25 4.54 3.86
C LEU A 143 8.81 5.93 4.15
N ARG A 144 7.96 6.78 4.70
CA ARG A 144 8.33 8.08 5.26
C ARG A 144 7.30 8.54 6.29
N ASN A 145 7.75 8.97 7.47
CA ASN A 145 6.91 9.48 8.56
C ASN A 145 5.83 8.49 9.01
N CYS A 146 6.19 7.21 9.14
CA CYS A 146 5.24 6.14 9.41
C CYS A 146 5.33 5.59 10.84
N ARG A 147 6.07 6.21 11.78
CA ARG A 147 6.38 5.63 13.10
C ARG A 147 5.13 5.10 13.80
N ASP A 148 4.09 5.92 13.86
CA ASP A 148 2.85 5.60 14.59
C ASP A 148 2.00 4.53 13.87
N LEU A 149 2.25 4.30 12.58
CA LEU A 149 1.62 3.24 11.80
C LEU A 149 2.36 1.89 11.88
N LEU A 150 3.68 1.91 12.13
CA LEU A 150 4.53 0.70 12.14
C LEU A 150 3.96 -0.46 12.99
N PRO A 151 3.38 -0.25 14.19
CA PRO A 151 2.81 -1.33 15.01
C PRO A 151 1.71 -2.14 14.34
N ARG A 152 0.93 -1.53 13.43
CA ARG A 152 -0.06 -2.24 12.63
C ARG A 152 0.55 -2.75 11.33
N LEU A 153 1.23 -1.88 10.59
CA LEU A 153 1.74 -2.19 9.25
C LEU A 153 2.78 -3.33 9.30
N LEU A 154 3.88 -3.14 10.04
CA LEU A 154 4.92 -4.16 10.14
C LEU A 154 4.48 -5.32 11.02
N GLY A 155 3.61 -5.08 12.02
CA GLY A 155 3.01 -6.15 12.82
C GLY A 155 2.25 -7.16 11.94
N SER A 156 1.42 -6.68 11.02
CA SER A 156 0.71 -7.52 10.04
C SER A 156 1.65 -8.27 9.10
N ILE A 157 2.70 -7.61 8.62
CA ILE A 157 3.65 -8.22 7.70
C ILE A 157 4.41 -9.34 8.42
N VAL A 158 4.91 -9.09 9.63
CA VAL A 158 5.60 -10.10 10.44
C VAL A 158 4.67 -11.27 10.76
N GLU A 159 3.42 -11.00 11.15
CA GLU A 159 2.41 -12.04 11.40
C GLU A 159 2.14 -12.89 10.15
N ALA A 160 1.95 -12.27 8.99
CA ALA A 160 1.77 -12.96 7.72
C ALA A 160 2.99 -13.79 7.32
N MET A 161 4.21 -13.26 7.45
CA MET A 161 5.45 -13.97 7.16
C MET A 161 5.65 -15.18 8.09
N ARG A 162 5.35 -15.05 9.39
CA ARG A 162 5.37 -16.18 10.33
C ARG A 162 4.39 -17.28 9.92
N PHE A 163 3.21 -16.89 9.44
CA PHE A 163 2.22 -17.84 8.95
C PHE A 163 2.67 -18.56 7.66
N LEU A 164 3.23 -17.82 6.70
CA LEU A 164 3.67 -18.34 5.40
C LEU A 164 4.92 -19.24 5.49
N GLY A 165 5.77 -19.00 6.48
CA GLY A 165 7.07 -19.64 6.67
C GLY A 165 8.19 -18.59 6.56
N PRO A 166 8.91 -18.26 7.65
CA PRO A 166 9.94 -17.23 7.65
C PRO A 166 11.04 -17.39 6.59
N ASP A 167 11.42 -18.64 6.32
CA ASP A 167 12.42 -19.06 5.34
C ASP A 167 11.97 -18.88 3.88
N ARG A 168 10.65 -18.76 3.65
CA ARG A 168 10.02 -18.54 2.35
C ARG A 168 9.72 -17.07 2.08
N CYS A 169 10.06 -16.18 3.02
CA CYS A 169 9.72 -14.77 2.97
C CYS A 169 10.95 -13.87 3.00
N ALA A 170 10.91 -12.81 2.20
CA ALA A 170 11.84 -11.69 2.29
C ALA A 170 11.07 -10.40 2.54
N LEU A 171 11.65 -9.50 3.33
CA LEU A 171 11.13 -8.16 3.60
C LEU A 171 12.19 -7.13 3.22
N SER A 172 11.83 -6.23 2.31
CA SER A 172 12.66 -5.13 1.84
C SER A 172 11.98 -3.80 2.14
N ILE A 173 12.67 -2.93 2.88
CA ILE A 173 12.16 -1.62 3.26
C ILE A 173 13.15 -0.55 2.81
N VAL A 174 12.66 0.40 2.02
CA VAL A 174 13.34 1.67 1.78
C VAL A 174 12.70 2.73 2.64
N GLU A 175 13.51 3.54 3.31
CA GLU A 175 13.02 4.63 4.16
C GLU A 175 13.88 5.87 3.96
N GLY A 176 13.28 7.06 4.05
CA GLY A 176 14.05 8.29 4.03
C GLY A 176 13.27 9.52 4.47
N HIS A 177 14.01 10.51 4.95
CA HIS A 177 13.47 11.83 5.32
C HIS A 177 12.37 11.80 6.39
N SER A 178 12.48 10.91 7.38
CA SER A 178 11.57 10.85 8.53
C SER A 178 12.14 11.47 9.80
N PRO A 179 11.63 12.62 10.29
CA PRO A 179 12.06 13.23 11.54
C PRO A 179 11.31 12.68 12.76
N ASP A 180 10.39 11.73 12.57
CA ASP A 180 9.52 11.21 13.63
C ASP A 180 10.15 10.03 14.42
N GLY A 181 11.26 9.48 13.93
CA GLY A 181 11.90 8.28 14.48
C GLY A 181 11.54 6.97 13.79
N THR A 182 10.90 7.01 12.62
CA THR A 182 10.63 5.80 11.79
C THR A 182 11.91 4.98 11.57
N ALA A 183 12.99 5.62 11.13
CA ALA A 183 14.29 4.98 10.88
C ALA A 183 14.85 4.27 12.13
N ASP A 184 14.70 4.88 13.31
CA ASP A 184 15.19 4.34 14.57
C ASP A 184 14.48 3.03 14.94
N VAL A 185 13.17 2.98 14.74
CA VAL A 185 12.38 1.77 14.97
C VAL A 185 12.77 0.67 13.99
N LEU A 186 12.92 0.98 12.70
CA LEU A 186 13.33 0.01 11.67
C LEU A 186 14.73 -0.56 11.94
N ALA A 187 15.68 0.28 12.32
CA ALA A 187 17.03 -0.13 12.68
C ALA A 187 17.04 -1.04 13.92
N ALA A 188 16.23 -0.73 14.94
CA ALA A 188 16.11 -1.53 16.15
C ALA A 188 15.38 -2.86 15.94
N LEU A 189 14.45 -2.92 14.98
CA LEU A 189 13.68 -4.12 14.63
C LEU A 189 14.53 -5.16 13.87
N ALA A 190 15.46 -4.69 13.02
CA ALA A 190 16.28 -5.53 12.14
C ALA A 190 16.93 -6.78 12.80
N PRO A 191 17.61 -6.71 13.96
CA PRO A 191 18.19 -7.91 14.58
C PRO A 191 17.15 -8.94 15.03
N PHE A 192 15.94 -8.51 15.42
CA PHE A 192 14.86 -9.43 15.79
C PHE A 192 14.32 -10.18 14.57
N LEU A 193 14.09 -9.47 13.46
CA LEU A 193 13.64 -10.12 12.23
C LEU A 193 14.63 -11.18 11.72
N ARG A 194 15.93 -10.88 11.79
CA ARG A 194 16.97 -11.86 11.40
C ARG A 194 17.03 -13.05 12.36
N GLN A 195 16.75 -12.85 13.65
CA GLN A 195 16.68 -13.94 14.63
C GLN A 195 15.48 -14.85 14.40
N ASP A 196 14.35 -14.30 13.94
CA ASP A 196 13.16 -15.05 13.55
C ASP A 196 13.33 -15.78 12.20
N GLY A 197 14.51 -15.68 11.55
CA GLY A 197 14.84 -16.38 10.32
C GLY A 197 14.42 -15.66 9.04
N PHE A 198 13.95 -14.41 9.14
CA PHE A 198 13.55 -13.65 7.96
C PHE A 198 14.73 -13.12 7.16
N SER A 199 14.61 -13.18 5.84
CA SER A 199 15.46 -12.41 4.93
C SER A 199 15.05 -10.93 4.99
N TYR A 200 15.87 -10.08 5.61
CA TYR A 200 15.54 -8.66 5.83
C TYR A 200 16.56 -7.71 5.18
N HIS A 201 16.07 -6.85 4.29
CA HIS A 201 16.81 -5.77 3.67
C HIS A 201 16.24 -4.41 4.10
N TYR A 202 17.12 -3.51 4.50
CA TYR A 202 16.79 -2.13 4.84
C TYR A 202 17.77 -1.20 4.14
N GLN A 203 17.23 -0.18 3.47
CA GLN A 203 18.01 0.85 2.82
C GLN A 203 17.46 2.23 3.18
N SER A 204 18.36 3.11 3.62
CA SER A 204 18.01 4.53 3.77
C SER A 204 18.24 5.27 2.45
N SER A 205 17.35 6.19 2.09
CA SER A 205 17.40 6.96 0.85
C SER A 205 17.31 8.47 1.11
N ASP A 206 18.10 9.24 0.37
CA ASP A 206 18.06 10.71 0.36
C ASP A 206 17.15 11.26 -0.75
N ILE A 207 16.46 10.40 -1.51
CA ILE A 207 15.52 10.81 -2.54
C ILE A 207 14.29 11.46 -1.88
N ASN A 208 14.07 12.75 -2.15
CA ASN A 208 12.91 13.50 -1.68
C ASN A 208 11.92 13.78 -2.83
N PRO A 209 10.76 13.09 -2.89
CA PRO A 209 9.73 13.32 -3.91
C PRO A 209 9.05 14.70 -3.83
N GLY A 210 9.22 15.44 -2.74
CA GLY A 210 8.68 16.79 -2.56
C GLY A 210 9.44 17.87 -3.34
N THR A 211 10.53 17.54 -4.01
CA THR A 211 11.31 18.48 -4.85
C THR A 211 11.51 17.91 -6.25
N GLY A 212 11.52 18.76 -7.28
CA GLY A 212 11.74 18.33 -8.68
C GLY A 212 10.70 17.33 -9.19
N SER A 213 11.12 16.39 -10.03
CA SER A 213 10.21 15.40 -10.64
C SER A 213 9.73 14.35 -9.64
N ARG A 214 8.58 14.61 -9.00
CA ARG A 214 7.95 13.74 -7.99
C ARG A 214 7.76 12.29 -8.48
N ILE A 215 7.15 12.10 -9.66
CA ILE A 215 6.84 10.75 -10.19
C ILE A 215 8.11 9.95 -10.48
N LEU A 216 9.12 10.56 -11.10
CA LEU A 216 10.41 9.90 -11.31
C LEU A 216 11.06 9.48 -9.98
N LYS A 217 10.96 10.31 -8.95
CA LYS A 217 11.53 10.02 -7.63
C LYS A 217 10.79 8.90 -6.90
N LEU A 218 9.46 8.88 -6.95
CA LEU A 218 8.66 7.77 -6.43
C LEU A 218 8.97 6.46 -7.17
N ALA A 219 9.08 6.50 -8.50
CA ALA A 219 9.51 5.34 -9.29
C ALA A 219 10.89 4.82 -8.85
N LYS A 220 11.85 5.71 -8.58
CA LYS A 220 13.16 5.32 -8.04
C LYS A 220 13.05 4.67 -6.67
N LEU A 221 12.28 5.24 -5.73
CA LEU A 221 12.09 4.66 -4.40
C LEU A 221 11.46 3.25 -4.46
N ARG A 222 10.44 3.05 -5.29
CA ARG A 222 9.84 1.71 -5.48
C ARG A 222 10.83 0.72 -6.08
N ASN A 223 11.65 1.14 -7.04
CA ASN A 223 12.69 0.28 -7.59
C ASN A 223 13.77 -0.08 -6.56
N LEU A 224 14.15 0.84 -5.66
CA LEU A 224 15.04 0.53 -4.54
C LEU A 224 14.42 -0.52 -3.60
N GLY A 225 13.11 -0.41 -3.33
CA GLY A 225 12.38 -1.41 -2.52
C GLY A 225 12.42 -2.81 -3.12
N LEU A 226 12.55 -2.91 -4.44
CA LEU A 226 12.65 -4.16 -5.18
C LEU A 226 14.10 -4.62 -5.43
N GLU A 227 15.11 -3.79 -5.15
CA GLU A 227 16.50 -4.04 -5.53
C GLU A 227 17.02 -5.43 -5.12
N PRO A 228 16.78 -5.95 -3.90
CA PRO A 228 17.20 -7.30 -3.55
C PRO A 228 16.60 -8.41 -4.44
N LEU A 229 15.37 -8.25 -4.92
CA LEU A 229 14.76 -9.18 -5.88
C LEU A 229 15.41 -9.02 -7.26
N LEU A 230 15.63 -7.78 -7.69
CA LEU A 230 16.16 -7.45 -9.01
C LEU A 230 17.63 -7.85 -9.19
N ASN A 231 18.42 -7.80 -8.12
CA ASN A 231 19.83 -8.17 -8.09
C ASN A 231 20.06 -9.65 -7.75
N HIS A 232 18.99 -10.44 -7.66
CA HIS A 232 19.04 -11.86 -7.28
C HIS A 232 19.75 -12.13 -5.93
N THR A 233 19.63 -11.19 -4.98
CA THR A 233 20.15 -11.35 -3.61
C THR A 233 19.53 -12.57 -2.93
N TYR A 234 18.28 -12.89 -3.30
CA TYR A 234 17.56 -14.07 -2.85
C TYR A 234 17.24 -14.99 -4.04
N ARG A 235 17.10 -16.29 -3.77
CA ARG A 235 16.60 -17.24 -4.77
C ARG A 235 15.10 -17.02 -4.94
N THR A 236 14.73 -16.35 -6.02
CA THR A 236 13.33 -16.10 -6.42
C THR A 236 13.06 -16.75 -7.78
N SER A 237 11.78 -16.83 -8.16
CA SER A 237 11.34 -17.34 -9.46
C SER A 237 10.26 -16.44 -10.03
N ALA A 238 9.88 -16.68 -11.29
CA ALA A 238 8.74 -16.01 -11.92
C ALA A 238 7.43 -16.15 -11.10
N ASN A 239 7.29 -17.24 -10.33
CA ASN A 239 6.09 -17.48 -9.53
C ASN A 239 6.09 -16.78 -8.17
N THR A 240 7.25 -16.27 -7.70
CA THR A 240 7.35 -15.48 -6.46
C THR A 240 6.29 -14.38 -6.47
N THR A 241 5.53 -14.30 -5.38
CA THR A 241 4.52 -13.26 -5.17
C THR A 241 5.18 -12.07 -4.50
N VAL A 242 5.22 -10.94 -5.19
CA VAL A 242 5.67 -9.66 -4.64
C VAL A 242 4.48 -8.97 -4.00
N LEU A 243 4.52 -8.75 -2.69
CA LEU A 243 3.57 -7.91 -1.97
C LEU A 243 4.17 -6.53 -1.75
N PHE A 244 3.72 -5.55 -2.53
CA PHE A 244 4.12 -4.15 -2.35
C PHE A 244 3.04 -3.41 -1.56
N ILE A 245 3.41 -2.85 -0.42
CA ILE A 245 2.48 -2.30 0.57
C ILE A 245 2.85 -0.83 0.83
N ASN A 246 1.89 0.07 0.67
CA ASN A 246 2.05 1.48 1.01
C ASN A 246 1.94 1.68 2.54
N ASP A 247 1.95 2.92 3.00
CA ASP A 247 1.77 3.33 4.39
C ASP A 247 0.31 3.24 4.86
N VAL A 248 -0.26 2.03 4.82
CA VAL A 248 -1.64 1.73 5.22
C VAL A 248 -1.75 0.85 6.47
N ALA A 249 -2.88 0.95 7.16
CA ALA A 249 -3.21 0.08 8.30
C ALA A 249 -3.88 -1.22 7.82
N ALA A 250 -3.10 -2.13 7.23
CA ALA A 250 -3.59 -3.44 6.80
C ALA A 250 -3.55 -4.48 7.93
N CYS A 251 -4.44 -5.49 7.89
CA CYS A 251 -4.36 -6.70 8.70
C CYS A 251 -3.54 -7.80 8.00
N ALA A 252 -3.02 -8.77 8.77
CA ALA A 252 -2.28 -9.90 8.20
C ALA A 252 -3.14 -10.70 7.21
N GLU A 253 -4.42 -10.89 7.52
CA GLU A 253 -5.35 -11.57 6.60
C GLU A 253 -5.57 -10.81 5.29
N ASP A 254 -5.50 -9.47 5.27
CA ASP A 254 -5.66 -8.71 4.02
C ASP A 254 -4.50 -9.03 3.06
N LEU A 255 -3.27 -9.11 3.58
CA LEU A 255 -2.07 -9.46 2.81
C LEU A 255 -2.12 -10.91 2.30
N LEU A 256 -2.53 -11.84 3.16
CA LEU A 256 -2.71 -13.25 2.79
C LEU A 256 -3.84 -13.43 1.77
N GLU A 257 -4.91 -12.64 1.87
CA GLU A 257 -6.01 -12.66 0.92
C GLU A 257 -5.58 -12.19 -0.47
N LEU A 258 -4.77 -11.13 -0.57
CA LEU A 258 -4.20 -10.71 -1.86
C LEU A 258 -3.38 -11.83 -2.50
N ALA A 259 -2.49 -12.45 -1.73
CA ALA A 259 -1.69 -13.58 -2.23
C ALA A 259 -2.56 -14.78 -2.65
N LEU A 260 -3.59 -15.10 -1.86
CA LEU A 260 -4.55 -16.18 -2.15
C LEU A 260 -5.34 -15.92 -3.43
N GLN A 261 -5.91 -14.72 -3.56
CA GLN A 261 -6.73 -14.36 -4.72
C GLN A 261 -5.89 -14.28 -5.98
N ARG A 262 -4.65 -13.79 -5.90
CA ARG A 262 -3.72 -13.82 -7.03
C ARG A 262 -3.59 -15.24 -7.58
N ARG A 263 -3.32 -16.21 -6.69
CA ARG A 263 -3.17 -17.61 -7.06
C ARG A 263 -4.48 -18.21 -7.59
N ARG A 264 -5.58 -18.08 -6.84
CA ARG A 264 -6.88 -18.69 -7.20
C ARG A 264 -7.42 -18.19 -8.54
N LEU A 265 -7.28 -16.89 -8.79
CA LEU A 265 -7.76 -16.28 -10.04
C LEU A 265 -6.80 -16.52 -11.21
N GLY A 266 -5.58 -17.03 -10.95
CA GLY A 266 -4.49 -17.03 -11.91
C GLY A 266 -4.19 -15.61 -12.41
N ALA A 267 -4.27 -14.64 -11.51
CA ALA A 267 -4.07 -13.23 -11.79
C ALA A 267 -2.59 -12.87 -11.79
N ASP A 268 -2.22 -11.92 -12.65
CA ASP A 268 -0.87 -11.38 -12.69
C ASP A 268 -0.65 -10.43 -11.51
N MET A 269 -1.71 -9.70 -11.13
CA MET A 269 -1.72 -8.72 -10.06
C MET A 269 -3.09 -8.68 -9.39
N THR A 270 -3.09 -8.57 -8.06
CA THR A 270 -4.28 -8.28 -7.25
C THR A 270 -4.01 -7.08 -6.36
N CYS A 271 -5.00 -6.21 -6.14
CA CYS A 271 -4.87 -5.05 -5.24
C CYS A 271 -5.99 -5.02 -4.21
N ALA A 272 -5.68 -4.49 -3.03
CA ALA A 272 -6.69 -4.18 -2.02
C ALA A 272 -7.49 -2.92 -2.41
N MET A 273 -8.64 -2.71 -1.79
CA MET A 273 -9.27 -1.39 -1.77
C MET A 273 -8.60 -0.52 -0.69
N ASP A 274 -8.36 0.76 -0.98
CA ASP A 274 -7.78 1.72 -0.04
C ASP A 274 -8.84 2.70 0.45
N TRP A 275 -9.04 2.75 1.76
CA TRP A 275 -10.17 3.42 2.36
C TRP A 275 -9.71 4.41 3.42
N THR A 276 -10.24 5.62 3.35
CA THR A 276 -10.10 6.67 4.36
C THR A 276 -11.48 7.07 4.92
N TYR A 277 -11.48 7.82 6.02
CA TYR A 277 -12.70 8.22 6.75
C TYR A 277 -13.60 7.02 7.08
N VAL A 278 -13.02 6.01 7.75
CA VAL A 278 -13.66 4.73 8.05
C VAL A 278 -14.85 4.94 9.00
N GLY A 279 -16.04 5.08 8.42
CA GLY A 279 -17.32 5.28 9.11
C GLY A 279 -18.43 4.49 8.42
N ARG A 280 -19.65 5.01 8.44
CA ARG A 280 -20.79 4.39 7.74
C ARG A 280 -20.54 4.29 6.23
N ASP A 281 -19.92 5.32 5.66
CA ASP A 281 -19.69 5.47 4.23
C ASP A 281 -18.18 5.72 4.01
N PRO A 282 -17.35 4.65 4.00
CA PRO A 282 -15.91 4.79 3.82
C PRO A 282 -15.60 5.35 2.42
N THR A 283 -14.55 6.16 2.34
CA THR A 283 -14.16 6.87 1.13
C THR A 283 -12.98 6.19 0.48
N PHE A 284 -13.09 5.80 -0.79
CA PHE A 284 -11.96 5.23 -1.52
C PHE A 284 -10.89 6.30 -1.78
N TYR A 285 -9.65 6.07 -1.36
CA TYR A 285 -8.60 7.08 -1.34
C TYR A 285 -7.86 7.24 -2.68
N ASP A 286 -7.44 6.13 -3.30
CA ASP A 286 -6.49 6.14 -4.43
C ASP A 286 -7.15 6.39 -5.81
N VAL A 287 -8.13 7.28 -5.87
CA VAL A 287 -8.91 7.57 -7.09
C VAL A 287 -8.07 8.16 -8.23
N TRP A 288 -6.97 8.85 -7.91
CA TRP A 288 -6.10 9.43 -8.92
C TRP A 288 -5.44 8.36 -9.79
N VAL A 289 -5.03 7.24 -9.19
CA VAL A 289 -4.32 6.13 -9.85
C VAL A 289 -5.29 5.08 -10.38
N ALA A 290 -6.32 4.74 -9.61
CA ALA A 290 -7.18 3.61 -9.91
C ALA A 290 -7.98 3.81 -11.21
N ARG A 291 -7.97 2.80 -12.09
CA ARG A 291 -8.75 2.79 -13.34
C ARG A 291 -9.51 1.49 -13.48
N GLY A 292 -10.83 1.58 -13.63
CA GLY A 292 -11.69 0.44 -13.91
C GLY A 292 -11.33 -0.21 -15.25
N ILE A 293 -11.87 -1.39 -15.52
CA ILE A 293 -11.64 -2.07 -16.81
C ILE A 293 -12.25 -1.30 -18.00
N ASN A 294 -13.17 -0.37 -17.73
CA ASN A 294 -13.68 0.60 -18.71
C ASN A 294 -12.76 1.82 -18.94
N GLY A 295 -11.62 1.89 -18.25
CA GLY A 295 -10.63 2.97 -18.36
C GLY A 295 -10.96 4.25 -17.59
N ASP A 296 -12.08 4.33 -16.86
CA ASP A 296 -12.43 5.50 -16.03
C ASP A 296 -11.91 5.36 -14.59
N SER A 297 -11.89 6.44 -13.82
CA SER A 297 -11.62 6.41 -12.38
C SER A 297 -12.71 5.61 -11.63
N PHE A 298 -12.43 5.20 -10.39
CA PHE A 298 -13.38 4.41 -9.61
C PHE A 298 -14.62 5.19 -9.17
N PHE A 299 -14.52 6.50 -8.99
CA PHE A 299 -15.66 7.42 -8.90
C PHE A 299 -15.36 8.71 -9.69
N ASP A 300 -16.40 9.51 -9.94
CA ASP A 300 -16.25 10.76 -10.69
C ASP A 300 -15.61 11.84 -9.82
N ILE A 301 -14.57 12.49 -10.34
CA ILE A 301 -13.98 13.68 -9.74
C ILE A 301 -14.30 14.85 -10.67
N PRO A 302 -15.21 15.76 -10.31
CA PRO A 302 -15.50 16.94 -11.12
C PRO A 302 -14.29 17.89 -11.24
N PRO A 303 -14.28 18.82 -12.20
CA PRO A 303 -13.17 19.75 -12.44
C PRO A 303 -12.73 20.59 -11.22
N ASN A 304 -13.62 20.79 -10.25
CA ASN A 304 -13.33 21.50 -9.01
C ASN A 304 -12.63 20.63 -7.95
N GLY A 305 -12.40 19.33 -8.24
CA GLY A 305 -11.74 18.40 -7.33
C GLY A 305 -12.59 17.94 -6.14
N SER A 306 -13.91 18.14 -6.16
CA SER A 306 -14.79 17.70 -5.07
C SER A 306 -14.84 16.17 -4.95
N TRP A 307 -14.94 15.69 -3.71
CA TRP A 307 -15.10 14.27 -3.37
C TRP A 307 -16.56 13.89 -3.09
N ASP A 308 -17.52 14.78 -3.38
CA ASP A 308 -18.96 14.57 -3.11
C ASP A 308 -19.55 13.31 -3.79
N PHE A 309 -18.86 12.76 -4.79
CA PHE A 309 -19.25 11.54 -5.50
C PHE A 309 -18.49 10.28 -5.06
N ALA A 310 -17.65 10.34 -4.02
CA ALA A 310 -16.83 9.21 -3.58
C ALA A 310 -17.64 7.97 -3.15
N TRP A 311 -18.90 8.16 -2.74
CA TRP A 311 -19.83 7.06 -2.42
C TRP A 311 -20.35 6.34 -3.67
N ASN A 312 -20.26 6.95 -4.85
CA ASN A 312 -20.84 6.45 -6.09
C ASN A 312 -19.79 5.68 -6.92
N LEU A 313 -19.16 4.69 -6.29
CA LEU A 313 -18.15 3.85 -6.93
C LEU A 313 -18.74 3.09 -8.14
N PHE A 314 -18.01 3.12 -9.25
CA PHE A 314 -18.32 2.45 -10.51
C PHE A 314 -19.69 2.83 -11.10
N TRP A 315 -20.11 4.10 -10.90
CA TRP A 315 -21.37 4.67 -11.38
C TRP A 315 -21.64 4.44 -12.88
N ASN A 316 -20.58 4.36 -13.69
CA ASN A 316 -20.63 4.17 -15.14
C ASN A 316 -20.28 2.74 -15.58
N HIS A 317 -20.14 1.78 -14.66
CA HIS A 317 -19.85 0.39 -14.98
C HIS A 317 -20.64 -0.58 -14.09
N PRO A 318 -21.92 -0.85 -14.43
CA PRO A 318 -22.83 -1.65 -13.60
C PRO A 318 -22.32 -3.05 -13.25
N GLN A 319 -21.57 -3.68 -14.15
CA GLN A 319 -21.00 -5.02 -13.92
C GLN A 319 -19.95 -5.01 -12.80
N THR A 320 -19.03 -4.04 -12.81
CA THR A 320 -18.04 -3.89 -11.72
C THR A 320 -18.72 -3.46 -10.43
N LYS A 321 -19.70 -2.55 -10.51
CA LYS A 321 -20.50 -2.16 -9.35
C LYS A 321 -21.18 -3.36 -8.68
N ALA A 322 -21.82 -4.23 -9.46
CA ALA A 322 -22.46 -5.44 -8.94
C ALA A 322 -21.44 -6.36 -8.23
N ARG A 323 -20.24 -6.53 -8.80
CA ARG A 323 -19.18 -7.32 -8.18
C ARG A 323 -18.67 -6.71 -6.87
N LEU A 324 -18.48 -5.39 -6.81
CA LEU A 324 -18.14 -4.67 -5.59
C LEU A 324 -19.23 -4.83 -4.52
N ASP A 325 -20.50 -4.68 -4.90
CA ASP A 325 -21.65 -4.78 -4.00
C ASP A 325 -21.80 -6.22 -3.45
N SER A 326 -21.55 -7.23 -4.29
CA SER A 326 -21.45 -8.65 -3.92
C SER A 326 -20.13 -9.03 -3.24
N LYS A 327 -19.22 -8.06 -3.03
CA LYS A 327 -17.91 -8.26 -2.39
C LYS A 327 -17.03 -9.28 -3.09
N VAL A 328 -17.14 -9.49 -4.40
CA VAL A 328 -16.28 -10.44 -5.17
C VAL A 328 -15.22 -9.71 -6.00
N PRO A 329 -14.05 -10.33 -6.26
CA PRO A 329 -12.98 -9.72 -7.05
C PRO A 329 -13.45 -9.23 -8.42
N PHE A 330 -12.95 -8.10 -8.90
CA PHE A 330 -13.29 -7.58 -10.23
C PHE A 330 -12.04 -7.13 -11.00
N GLN A 331 -12.10 -7.18 -12.33
CA GLN A 331 -10.98 -6.76 -13.17
C GLN A 331 -10.83 -5.23 -13.19
N ALA A 332 -9.60 -4.75 -13.20
CA ALA A 332 -9.25 -3.34 -13.35
C ALA A 332 -8.21 -3.15 -14.44
N PHE A 333 -8.15 -1.95 -15.03
CA PHE A 333 -7.02 -1.59 -15.89
C PHE A 333 -5.79 -1.25 -15.03
N VAL A 334 -5.97 -0.45 -13.98
CA VAL A 334 -4.92 -0.08 -13.03
C VAL A 334 -5.48 -0.22 -11.63
N CYS A 335 -4.73 -0.87 -10.75
CA CYS A 335 -4.90 -0.75 -9.32
C CYS A 335 -3.53 -0.73 -8.65
N TRP A 336 -3.43 -0.03 -7.52
CA TRP A 336 -2.26 -0.08 -6.65
C TRP A 336 -2.72 0.09 -5.22
N ASN A 337 -3.46 1.18 -4.97
CA ASN A 337 -4.27 1.41 -3.79
C ASN A 337 -3.37 1.33 -2.54
N GLY A 338 -3.80 0.62 -1.49
CA GLY A 338 -3.03 0.49 -0.25
C GLY A 338 -1.98 -0.63 -0.31
N ALA A 339 -2.27 -1.70 -1.04
CA ALA A 339 -1.39 -2.85 -1.17
C ALA A 339 -1.72 -3.64 -2.44
N THR A 340 -0.70 -4.26 -3.02
CA THR A 340 -0.83 -5.15 -4.16
C THR A 340 0.01 -6.40 -3.99
N ALA A 341 -0.45 -7.52 -4.55
CA ALA A 341 0.30 -8.75 -4.74
C ALA A 341 0.41 -9.05 -6.24
N PHE A 342 1.61 -9.22 -6.79
CA PHE A 342 1.83 -9.50 -8.21
C PHE A 342 2.96 -10.51 -8.45
N THR A 343 3.00 -11.08 -9.66
CA THR A 343 4.06 -12.00 -10.10
C THR A 343 5.40 -11.29 -10.25
N ALA A 344 6.49 -11.92 -9.80
CA ALA A 344 7.84 -11.41 -10.04
C ALA A 344 8.30 -11.52 -11.49
N ALA A 345 7.64 -12.34 -12.33
CA ALA A 345 8.02 -12.59 -13.72
C ALA A 345 8.38 -11.33 -14.55
N PRO A 346 7.53 -10.29 -14.65
CA PRO A 346 7.85 -9.08 -15.41
C PRO A 346 9.06 -8.33 -14.86
N LEU A 347 9.26 -8.32 -13.54
CA LEU A 347 10.42 -7.67 -12.91
C LEU A 347 11.73 -8.40 -13.25
N LEU A 348 11.71 -9.74 -13.22
CA LEU A 348 12.85 -10.58 -13.59
C LEU A 348 13.16 -10.46 -15.09
N ASP A 349 12.16 -10.13 -15.91
CA ASP A 349 12.29 -9.79 -17.33
C ASP A 349 12.57 -8.28 -17.58
N GLY A 350 13.05 -7.56 -16.56
CA GLY A 350 13.55 -6.20 -16.72
C GLY A 350 12.51 -5.08 -16.66
N LEU A 351 11.24 -5.36 -16.33
CA LEU A 351 10.26 -4.29 -16.06
C LEU A 351 10.65 -3.53 -14.77
N ARG A 352 10.51 -2.21 -14.78
CA ARG A 352 10.83 -1.32 -13.64
C ARG A 352 9.77 -0.24 -13.52
N PHE A 353 9.59 0.31 -12.32
CA PHE A 353 8.86 1.56 -12.18
C PHE A 353 9.59 2.67 -12.95
N ARG A 354 8.81 3.53 -13.62
CA ARG A 354 9.36 4.59 -14.45
C ARG A 354 8.51 5.85 -14.38
N ASN A 355 9.09 6.94 -14.84
CA ASN A 355 8.34 8.15 -15.16
C ASN A 355 7.57 7.99 -16.47
N VAL A 356 6.68 8.93 -16.74
CA VAL A 356 5.97 9.05 -18.01
C VAL A 356 6.95 9.39 -19.15
N HIS A 357 6.77 8.74 -20.31
CA HIS A 357 7.47 9.06 -21.55
C HIS A 357 6.80 10.23 -22.26
N LYS A 358 7.56 10.90 -23.14
CA LYS A 358 7.02 11.98 -23.98
C LYS A 358 5.86 11.45 -24.81
N GLY A 359 4.69 12.06 -24.64
CA GLY A 359 3.45 11.69 -25.34
C GLY A 359 2.49 10.86 -24.51
N GLU A 360 2.92 10.29 -23.38
CA GLU A 360 2.02 9.65 -22.42
C GLU A 360 1.32 10.69 -21.54
N CYS A 361 0.15 10.32 -21.02
CA CYS A 361 -0.54 11.07 -19.97
C CYS A 361 0.32 11.19 -18.70
N ALA A 362 0.42 12.39 -18.12
CA ALA A 362 1.10 12.61 -16.84
C ALA A 362 0.31 11.97 -15.68
N GLN A 363 0.73 10.79 -15.20
CA GLN A 363 0.11 10.01 -14.12
C GLN A 363 1.16 9.42 -13.19
N GLY A 364 0.71 8.82 -12.09
CA GLY A 364 1.57 8.14 -11.13
C GLY A 364 2.34 6.96 -11.73
N GLU A 365 3.49 6.66 -11.14
CA GLU A 365 4.30 5.50 -11.51
C GLU A 365 3.58 4.14 -11.39
N PRO A 366 2.57 3.92 -10.51
CA PRO A 366 1.86 2.64 -10.49
C PRO A 366 0.96 2.46 -11.72
N GLN A 367 0.45 3.57 -12.27
CA GLN A 367 -0.31 3.53 -13.52
C GLN A 367 0.60 3.19 -14.71
N MET A 368 1.83 3.72 -14.73
CA MET A 368 2.82 3.33 -15.74
C MET A 368 3.24 1.86 -15.59
N PHE A 369 3.42 1.40 -14.34
CA PHE A 369 3.71 0.00 -14.06
C PHE A 369 2.62 -0.94 -14.58
N CYS A 370 1.35 -0.68 -14.26
CA CYS A 370 0.23 -1.50 -14.74
C CYS A 370 0.10 -1.44 -16.27
N LYS A 371 0.28 -0.26 -16.88
CA LYS A 371 0.28 -0.12 -18.34
C LYS A 371 1.37 -0.99 -18.99
N ASP A 372 2.56 -1.03 -18.42
CA ASP A 372 3.66 -1.86 -18.92
C ASP A 372 3.40 -3.36 -18.69
N LEU A 373 2.73 -3.73 -17.59
CA LEU A 373 2.24 -5.10 -17.39
C LEU A 373 1.29 -5.51 -18.52
N TRP A 374 0.26 -4.70 -18.80
CA TRP A 374 -0.68 -4.96 -19.90
C TRP A 374 0.01 -5.15 -21.24
N HIS A 375 0.99 -4.28 -21.55
CA HIS A 375 1.73 -4.35 -22.80
C HIS A 375 2.58 -5.62 -22.93
N ARG A 376 3.13 -6.11 -21.82
CA ARG A 376 3.90 -7.36 -21.76
C ARG A 376 3.02 -8.61 -21.63
N GLY A 377 1.69 -8.48 -21.67
CA GLY A 377 0.76 -9.60 -21.60
C GLY A 377 0.37 -10.02 -20.17
N PHE A 378 0.76 -9.27 -19.15
CA PHE A 378 0.42 -9.48 -17.73
C PHE A 378 -0.84 -8.68 -17.34
N GLY A 379 -1.91 -8.81 -18.14
CA GLY A 379 -3.13 -8.00 -18.04
C GLY A 379 -4.20 -8.50 -17.07
N LYS A 380 -4.00 -9.63 -16.39
CA LYS A 380 -4.98 -10.15 -15.42
C LYS A 380 -4.83 -9.43 -14.09
N ILE A 381 -5.26 -8.17 -14.08
CA ILE A 381 -5.22 -7.28 -12.92
C ILE A 381 -6.60 -7.25 -12.26
N ALA A 382 -6.68 -7.64 -10.99
CA ALA A 382 -7.93 -7.66 -10.24
C ALA A 382 -7.84 -6.84 -8.95
N VAL A 383 -8.98 -6.29 -8.52
CA VAL A 383 -9.16 -5.71 -7.20
C VAL A 383 -9.92 -6.69 -6.33
N VAL A 384 -9.42 -6.93 -5.14
CA VAL A 384 -10.07 -7.70 -4.08
C VAL A 384 -10.82 -6.70 -3.20
N PRO A 385 -12.17 -6.76 -3.09
CA PRO A 385 -12.97 -5.82 -2.31
C PRO A 385 -12.76 -5.87 -0.79
N ALA A 386 -11.79 -6.65 -0.30
CA ALA A 386 -11.42 -6.71 1.10
C ALA A 386 -10.80 -5.37 1.50
N GLY A 387 -11.59 -4.58 2.24
CA GLY A 387 -11.17 -3.26 2.70
C GLY A 387 -10.62 -3.23 4.12
N PHE A 388 -11.05 -4.17 4.98
CA PHE A 388 -10.77 -4.08 6.42
C PHE A 388 -10.82 -5.40 7.19
N THR A 389 -11.33 -6.48 6.60
CA THR A 389 -11.33 -7.81 7.18
C THR A 389 -11.49 -8.84 6.07
N SER A 390 -10.78 -9.97 6.18
CA SER A 390 -11.09 -11.14 5.36
C SER A 390 -12.55 -11.58 5.53
N ASP A 391 -13.22 -11.22 6.63
CA ASP A 391 -14.63 -11.52 6.89
C ASP A 391 -15.56 -11.13 5.74
N LEU A 392 -15.28 -10.01 5.06
CA LEU A 392 -16.06 -9.56 3.90
C LEU A 392 -16.00 -10.54 2.72
N VAL A 393 -14.91 -11.31 2.63
CA VAL A 393 -14.63 -12.25 1.54
C VAL A 393 -14.62 -13.71 2.00
N ARG A 394 -14.82 -13.98 3.29
CA ARG A 394 -14.80 -15.33 3.89
C ARG A 394 -15.88 -16.26 3.32
N GLN A 395 -17.03 -15.71 2.93
CA GLN A 395 -18.17 -16.46 2.40
C GLN A 395 -18.10 -16.68 0.88
N GLN A 396 -17.10 -16.14 0.19
CA GLN A 396 -16.96 -16.32 -1.26
C GLN A 396 -16.66 -17.78 -1.60
N THR A 397 -17.41 -18.33 -2.55
CA THR A 397 -17.03 -19.57 -3.23
C THR A 397 -15.98 -19.28 -4.31
N GLU A 398 -15.26 -20.31 -4.78
CA GLU A 398 -14.31 -20.13 -5.88
C GLU A 398 -15.04 -19.75 -7.19
N GLU A 399 -16.25 -20.25 -7.36
CA GLU A 399 -17.14 -19.91 -8.48
C GLU A 399 -17.53 -18.43 -8.47
N ASP A 400 -17.92 -17.88 -7.32
CA ASP A 400 -18.30 -16.46 -7.18
C ASP A 400 -17.13 -15.53 -7.50
N ALA A 401 -15.92 -15.94 -7.11
CA ALA A 401 -14.71 -15.14 -7.27
C ALA A 401 -14.22 -15.08 -8.72
N LYS A 402 -14.60 -16.05 -9.57
CA LYS A 402 -14.10 -16.15 -10.94
C LYS A 402 -14.35 -14.87 -11.75
N ILE A 403 -13.33 -14.46 -12.49
CA ILE A 403 -13.36 -13.32 -13.41
C ILE A 403 -13.29 -13.84 -14.84
N GLU A 404 -14.20 -13.38 -15.69
CA GLU A 404 -14.05 -13.47 -17.14
C GLU A 404 -13.13 -12.34 -17.60
N TRP A 405 -11.87 -12.68 -17.90
CA TRP A 405 -10.85 -11.70 -18.22
C TRP A 405 -11.08 -11.06 -19.59
N ALA A 406 -11.26 -9.74 -19.60
CA ALA A 406 -11.26 -8.91 -20.80
C ALA A 406 -9.83 -8.43 -21.14
N GLY A 407 -9.63 -8.02 -22.39
CA GLY A 407 -8.45 -7.25 -22.80
C GLY A 407 -8.43 -5.83 -22.21
N PRO A 408 -7.37 -5.05 -22.46
CA PRO A 408 -7.31 -3.66 -22.00
C PRO A 408 -8.40 -2.81 -22.70
N PRO A 409 -8.91 -1.75 -22.05
CA PRO A 409 -9.86 -0.84 -22.68
C PRO A 409 -9.20 -0.11 -23.84
N GLU A 410 -9.96 0.29 -24.87
CA GLU A 410 -9.41 1.06 -26.00
C GLU A 410 -8.78 2.38 -25.55
N LYS A 411 -9.41 3.04 -24.57
CA LYS A 411 -8.97 4.33 -24.01
C LYS A 411 -9.02 4.31 -22.49
N VAL A 412 -8.18 5.12 -21.89
CA VAL A 412 -8.09 5.35 -20.45
C VAL A 412 -8.17 6.83 -20.18
N LYS A 413 -8.84 7.19 -19.08
CA LYS A 413 -8.96 8.57 -18.62
C LYS A 413 -7.64 9.05 -18.06
N CYS A 414 -7.09 10.07 -18.72
CA CYS A 414 -5.98 10.85 -18.25
C CYS A 414 -6.48 11.92 -17.28
N MET A 415 -5.81 12.08 -16.15
CA MET A 415 -6.14 13.04 -15.09
C MET A 415 -4.86 13.79 -14.66
N GLU A 416 -4.32 14.65 -15.52
CA GLU A 416 -3.08 15.41 -15.21
C GLU A 416 -3.27 16.31 -13.97
N GLY A 417 -4.51 16.74 -13.76
CA GLY A 417 -5.07 17.33 -12.56
C GLY A 417 -6.59 17.26 -12.64
N TRP A 418 -7.29 17.66 -11.58
CA TRP A 418 -8.76 17.54 -11.52
C TRP A 418 -9.45 18.37 -12.60
N GLN A 419 -8.90 19.52 -12.94
CA GLN A 419 -9.40 20.43 -13.98
C GLN A 419 -9.07 20.00 -15.42
N ASN A 420 -8.13 19.08 -15.62
CA ASN A 420 -7.67 18.66 -16.95
C ASN A 420 -7.76 17.14 -17.08
N GLN A 421 -8.95 16.67 -17.47
CA GLN A 421 -9.24 15.26 -17.64
C GLN A 421 -9.73 14.98 -19.06
N PHE A 422 -9.17 13.97 -19.73
CA PHE A 422 -9.53 13.61 -21.11
C PHE A 422 -9.18 12.15 -21.40
N TRP A 423 -9.77 11.57 -22.44
CA TRP A 423 -9.55 10.18 -22.83
C TRP A 423 -8.42 10.04 -23.84
N ARG A 424 -7.51 9.09 -23.62
CA ARG A 424 -6.43 8.76 -24.57
C ARG A 424 -6.30 7.25 -24.78
N PRO A 425 -5.70 6.78 -25.89
CA PRO A 425 -5.43 5.35 -26.08
C PRO A 425 -4.64 4.77 -24.90
N TRP A 426 -4.98 3.56 -24.46
CA TRP A 426 -4.31 2.97 -23.27
C TRP A 426 -2.81 2.71 -23.49
N ASN A 427 -2.43 2.39 -24.74
CA ASN A 427 -1.09 1.96 -25.14
C ASN A 427 -0.24 3.07 -25.80
N GLU A 428 -0.54 4.35 -25.55
CA GLU A 428 0.26 5.46 -26.09
C GLU A 428 1.76 5.22 -25.90
N THR A 429 2.56 5.49 -26.93
CA THR A 429 4.03 5.32 -26.95
C THR A 429 4.56 3.88 -26.88
N LEU A 430 3.70 2.88 -26.66
CA LEU A 430 4.05 1.47 -26.71
C LEU A 430 3.85 0.94 -28.13
N LYS A 431 4.82 0.20 -28.66
CA LYS A 431 4.84 -0.29 -30.04
C LYS A 431 4.69 -1.80 -30.09
#